data_AF-A0A537F1M6-F1
#
_entry.id   AF-A0A537F1M6-F1
#
_cell.length_a   1.000
_cell.length_b   1.000
_cell.length_c   1.000
_cell.angle_alpha   90.00
_cell.angle_beta   90.00
_cell.angle_gamma   90.00
#
_symmetry.space_group_name_H-M   'P 1'
#
loop_
_entity.id
_entity.type
_entity.pdbx_description
1 polymer ?
#
loop_
_entity_poly.entity_id
_entity_poly.type
_entity_poly.pdbx_seq_one_letter_code
_entity_poly.pdbx_strand_id
1 'polypeptide(L)'
;MRGTRERRPVELGVLLLALLVLISIQQAPFTVHSTPRILHVPQEYSTIQSAIDAASPGDTVLVDSGMYGGNLTITKSLNLTGVSASTTIIDAGGLAPHINITATSNVVVSGFTIKNPGGFASEVIVASSSTVTISDNVVQTGSTYGTYLNNSQLVTVRNNQFSGNSYGVVVQGGHSNIIHQNNMTTTVQVAIYNSTGNIISDNVLRQGQTGIDLRDGSTGNVVARNTIANETLRGLSLQNSYNNTILENNIEFNKQSSTTIGIYFQTARGNRLYYNNIRNNTIQFFPTSVPGDIAGNTWNDGGGSPRGNFWVDYKGQDDGSNGRVAGDGIGDSLIPHPCPSGGPPCWSSGLCPNATVCPPGVDDYALVQPFALPPVKLTASASPLSGYAPLLVSFKANPSGGAPPYTYSWDFGDGAVAQQQNTTHTYPLKGSYVASVRVTDSVGTNQTDSIAVTVLARYGSLVLHVQDQTQKPVGGANVTTIAQPSGQSRLAQRTNPQGIAAWVNLTPGNYSFQVSSPGFEPATKSVVVVFNQTTNAQVTLVTPATQSGFPVLMTVGLGTVVVLGILAGFFLRRRSRRKKPGDMSASGSGKAALRKGAGFSPREI
;
A
#
# COMPACT_ATOMS: atom_id res chain seq x y z
N MET A 1 72.07 12.96 34.37
CA MET A 1 72.83 12.39 33.22
C MET A 1 71.88 11.53 32.41
N ARG A 2 72.01 11.52 31.06
CA ARG A 2 71.10 10.86 30.08
C ARG A 2 69.67 11.46 30.11
N GLY A 3 68.95 11.72 29.01
CA GLY A 3 69.18 11.43 27.59
C GLY A 3 68.29 10.27 27.11
N THR A 4 67.64 10.28 25.94
CA THR A 4 67.70 11.23 24.79
C THR A 4 66.49 11.09 23.86
N ARG A 5 66.13 12.19 23.14
CA ARG A 5 65.50 12.30 21.79
C ARG A 5 64.24 11.49 21.40
N GLU A 6 63.33 12.21 20.71
CA GLU A 6 62.59 11.88 19.45
C GLU A 6 62.20 10.39 19.12
N ARG A 7 61.05 10.06 18.52
CA ARG A 7 60.39 10.66 17.33
C ARG A 7 58.89 10.33 17.26
N ARG A 8 58.09 11.17 16.58
CA ARG A 8 56.84 10.74 15.92
C ARG A 8 57.17 10.14 14.56
N PRO A 9 56.57 9.01 14.17
CA PRO A 9 55.84 9.01 12.89
C PRO A 9 54.63 8.03 12.87
N VAL A 10 53.41 8.56 12.71
CA VAL A 10 52.21 7.76 12.39
C VAL A 10 51.37 8.43 11.28
N GLU A 11 51.33 9.76 11.27
CA GLU A 11 50.47 10.57 10.38
C GLU A 11 50.81 10.46 8.88
N LEU A 12 52.05 10.06 8.51
CA LEU A 12 52.44 9.89 7.11
C LEU A 12 51.89 8.62 6.44
N GLY A 13 51.62 7.56 7.21
CA GLY A 13 51.08 6.31 6.67
C GLY A 13 49.63 6.42 6.21
N VAL A 14 48.83 7.20 6.95
CA VAL A 14 47.40 7.39 6.68
C VAL A 14 47.17 8.25 5.43
N LEU A 15 47.96 9.32 5.23
CA LEU A 15 47.85 10.16 4.03
C LEU A 15 48.22 9.41 2.74
N LEU A 16 49.24 8.55 2.76
CA LEU A 16 49.65 7.83 1.55
C LEU A 16 48.60 6.79 1.11
N LEU A 17 47.93 6.15 2.07
CA LEU A 17 46.82 5.24 1.79
C LEU A 17 45.62 5.98 1.20
N ALA A 18 45.27 7.14 1.75
CA ALA A 18 44.19 8.00 1.22
C ALA A 18 44.47 8.47 -0.23
N LEU A 19 45.73 8.81 -0.55
CA LEU A 19 46.11 9.27 -1.89
C LEU A 19 46.04 8.15 -2.95
N LEU A 20 46.33 6.90 -2.57
CA LEU A 20 46.22 5.74 -3.48
C LEU A 20 44.76 5.33 -3.75
N VAL A 21 43.87 5.47 -2.76
CA VAL A 21 42.42 5.28 -2.96
C VAL A 21 41.84 6.34 -3.91
N LEU A 22 42.36 7.57 -3.90
CA LEU A 22 41.90 8.66 -4.79
C LEU A 22 42.33 8.51 -6.26
N ILE A 23 43.34 7.70 -6.58
CA ILE A 23 43.86 7.53 -7.95
C ILE A 23 43.30 6.27 -8.66
N SER A 24 42.63 5.39 -7.91
CA SER A 24 42.05 4.14 -8.43
C SER A 24 40.55 4.22 -8.76
N ILE A 25 39.89 5.36 -8.50
CA ILE A 25 38.54 5.64 -8.99
C ILE A 25 38.62 6.07 -10.46
N GLN A 26 38.84 5.11 -11.36
CA GLN A 26 38.28 5.25 -12.71
C GLN A 26 36.77 5.31 -12.55
N GLN A 27 36.19 6.50 -12.76
CA GLN A 27 34.74 6.64 -12.80
C GLN A 27 34.23 5.81 -13.98
N ALA A 28 33.55 4.69 -13.67
CA ALA A 28 32.70 4.04 -14.64
C ALA A 28 31.76 5.10 -15.23
N PRO A 29 31.52 5.11 -16.55
CA PRO A 29 30.74 6.17 -17.18
C PRO A 29 29.39 6.27 -16.48
N PHE A 30 29.07 7.46 -15.95
CA PHE A 30 27.80 7.71 -15.27
C PHE A 30 26.66 7.54 -16.27
N THR A 31 26.12 6.32 -16.35
CA THR A 31 24.89 6.04 -17.08
C THR A 31 23.81 6.90 -16.46
N VAL A 32 23.30 7.86 -17.23
CA VAL A 32 22.16 8.68 -16.81
C VAL A 32 21.00 7.72 -16.61
N HIS A 33 20.66 7.44 -15.35
CA HIS A 33 19.44 6.71 -15.04
C HIS A 33 18.27 7.53 -15.59
N SER A 34 17.62 6.99 -16.62
CA SER A 34 16.26 7.38 -16.96
C SER A 34 15.41 7.30 -15.70
N THR A 35 14.55 8.29 -15.47
CA THR A 35 13.52 8.21 -14.42
C THR A 35 12.79 6.87 -14.55
N PRO A 36 12.70 6.04 -13.49
CA PRO A 36 12.08 4.72 -13.56
C PRO A 36 10.72 4.76 -14.27
N ARG A 37 10.60 3.94 -15.31
CA ARG A 37 9.39 3.88 -16.14
C ARG A 37 8.62 2.59 -15.89
N ILE A 38 7.37 2.59 -16.34
CA ILE A 38 6.53 1.40 -16.38
C ILE A 38 6.61 0.81 -17.79
N LEU A 39 6.78 -0.49 -17.90
CA LEU A 39 6.72 -1.28 -19.14
C LEU A 39 5.46 -2.15 -19.06
N HIS A 40 4.58 -2.06 -20.06
CA HIS A 40 3.27 -2.70 -20.01
C HIS A 40 3.22 -4.03 -20.80
N VAL A 41 2.78 -5.10 -20.12
CA VAL A 41 2.61 -6.44 -20.71
C VAL A 41 1.11 -6.80 -20.66
N PRO A 42 0.42 -7.06 -21.79
CA PRO A 42 0.97 -7.33 -23.12
C PRO A 42 1.06 -6.12 -24.07
N GLN A 43 0.68 -4.91 -23.61
CA GLN A 43 0.45 -3.75 -24.49
C GLN A 43 1.68 -3.29 -25.29
N GLU A 44 2.86 -3.28 -24.66
CA GLU A 44 4.13 -2.86 -25.28
C GLU A 44 5.03 -4.07 -25.58
N TYR A 45 4.94 -5.13 -24.76
CA TYR A 45 5.78 -6.32 -24.80
C TYR A 45 4.92 -7.58 -24.76
N SER A 46 5.05 -8.45 -25.76
CA SER A 46 4.19 -9.65 -25.89
C SER A 46 4.47 -10.75 -24.88
N THR A 47 5.60 -10.71 -24.16
CA THR A 47 5.94 -11.64 -23.08
C THR A 47 6.57 -10.91 -21.90
N ILE A 48 6.38 -11.43 -20.68
CA ILE A 48 6.97 -10.84 -19.46
C ILE A 48 8.51 -10.81 -19.54
N GLN A 49 9.15 -11.87 -20.05
CA GLN A 49 10.61 -11.88 -20.19
C GLN A 49 11.11 -10.79 -21.16
N SER A 50 10.43 -10.53 -22.28
CA SER A 50 10.86 -9.46 -23.20
C SER A 50 10.80 -8.06 -22.56
N ALA A 51 9.86 -7.83 -21.62
CA ALA A 51 9.84 -6.61 -20.82
C ALA A 51 10.95 -6.59 -19.77
N ILE A 52 11.22 -7.71 -19.08
CA ILE A 52 12.36 -7.86 -18.15
C ILE A 52 13.69 -7.59 -18.86
N ASP A 53 13.89 -8.10 -20.06
CA ASP A 53 15.10 -7.91 -20.87
C ASP A 53 15.28 -6.43 -21.25
N ALA A 54 14.20 -5.74 -21.62
CA ALA A 54 14.18 -4.33 -22.02
C ALA A 54 14.10 -3.31 -20.86
N ALA A 55 13.86 -3.77 -19.63
CA ALA A 55 13.83 -2.92 -18.43
C ALA A 55 15.22 -2.41 -18.05
N SER A 56 15.32 -1.14 -17.65
CA SER A 56 16.51 -0.56 -17.02
C SER A 56 16.48 -0.81 -15.50
N PRO A 57 17.63 -0.73 -14.79
CA PRO A 57 17.67 -0.91 -13.34
C PRO A 57 16.75 0.07 -12.60
N GLY A 58 15.74 -0.46 -11.91
CA GLY A 58 14.71 0.28 -11.18
C GLY A 58 13.38 0.45 -11.91
N ASP A 59 13.27 0.07 -13.19
CA ASP A 59 12.00 0.10 -13.94
C ASP A 59 10.96 -0.88 -13.34
N THR A 60 9.68 -0.68 -13.67
CA THR A 60 8.57 -1.55 -13.28
C THR A 60 7.97 -2.24 -14.51
N VAL A 61 7.99 -3.57 -14.55
CA VAL A 61 7.22 -4.38 -15.50
C VAL A 61 5.83 -4.61 -14.91
N LEU A 62 4.82 -3.94 -15.46
CA LEU A 62 3.42 -4.08 -15.07
C LEU A 62 2.72 -5.06 -16.01
N VAL A 63 2.12 -6.10 -15.44
CA VAL A 63 1.51 -7.21 -16.18
C VAL A 63 0.01 -7.21 -15.94
N ASP A 64 -0.75 -7.02 -17.02
CA ASP A 64 -2.21 -7.01 -17.02
C ASP A 64 -2.82 -8.39 -16.69
N SER A 65 -4.15 -8.46 -16.68
CA SER A 65 -4.87 -9.73 -16.48
C SER A 65 -4.70 -10.66 -17.68
N GLY A 66 -4.27 -11.89 -17.44
CA GLY A 66 -3.93 -12.86 -18.47
C GLY A 66 -3.19 -14.08 -17.93
N MET A 67 -2.95 -15.06 -18.81
CA MET A 67 -2.10 -16.22 -18.55
C MET A 67 -0.83 -16.10 -19.37
N TYR A 68 0.32 -16.18 -18.71
CA TYR A 68 1.64 -15.95 -19.28
C TYR A 68 2.54 -17.17 -19.02
N GLY A 69 3.12 -17.71 -20.08
CA GLY A 69 3.99 -18.89 -20.00
C GLY A 69 5.48 -18.57 -20.17
N GLY A 70 6.30 -19.55 -19.81
CA GLY A 70 7.76 -19.50 -19.87
C GLY A 70 8.42 -19.12 -18.53
N ASN A 71 9.68 -19.53 -18.38
CA ASN A 71 10.46 -19.27 -17.17
C ASN A 71 11.03 -17.84 -17.22
N LEU A 72 10.85 -17.08 -16.14
CA LEU A 72 11.34 -15.72 -16.00
C LEU A 72 12.71 -15.71 -15.31
N THR A 73 13.67 -14.94 -15.82
CA THR A 73 15.00 -14.78 -15.25
C THR A 73 15.30 -13.30 -15.01
N ILE A 74 15.52 -12.94 -13.75
CA ILE A 74 15.74 -11.57 -13.28
C ILE A 74 17.15 -11.47 -12.70
N THR A 75 18.02 -10.74 -13.40
CA THR A 75 19.43 -10.48 -13.04
C THR A 75 19.71 -9.00 -12.73
N LYS A 76 18.68 -8.15 -12.82
CA LYS A 76 18.73 -6.69 -12.61
C LYS A 76 17.68 -6.26 -11.59
N SER A 77 17.91 -5.13 -10.92
CA SER A 77 16.89 -4.45 -10.10
C SER A 77 15.70 -4.06 -10.97
N LEU A 78 14.49 -4.49 -10.61
CA LEU A 78 13.22 -4.09 -11.21
C LEU A 78 12.05 -4.47 -10.30
N ASN A 79 10.89 -3.86 -10.50
CA ASN A 79 9.64 -4.38 -9.94
C ASN A 79 8.92 -5.18 -11.03
N LEU A 80 8.53 -6.42 -10.74
CA LEU A 80 7.63 -7.21 -11.56
C LEU A 80 6.29 -7.29 -10.82
N THR A 81 5.25 -6.70 -11.39
CA THR A 81 3.96 -6.50 -10.71
C THR A 81 2.81 -6.96 -11.59
N GLY A 82 2.00 -7.91 -11.13
CA GLY A 82 0.72 -8.26 -11.74
C GLY A 82 -0.41 -7.38 -11.20
N VAL A 83 -1.39 -7.03 -12.05
CA VAL A 83 -2.52 -6.16 -11.63
C VAL A 83 -3.44 -6.81 -10.59
N SER A 84 -3.50 -8.15 -10.54
CA SER A 84 -4.10 -8.91 -9.45
C SER A 84 -3.68 -10.37 -9.49
N ALA A 85 -3.34 -10.96 -8.34
CA ALA A 85 -3.04 -12.38 -8.24
C ALA A 85 -4.23 -13.27 -8.66
N SER A 86 -5.47 -12.76 -8.63
CA SER A 86 -6.66 -13.49 -9.08
C SER A 86 -6.84 -13.57 -10.60
N THR A 87 -6.11 -12.76 -11.39
CA THR A 87 -6.30 -12.66 -12.85
C THR A 87 -5.01 -12.60 -13.66
N THR A 88 -3.87 -12.28 -13.06
CA THR A 88 -2.54 -12.35 -13.68
C THR A 88 -1.85 -13.64 -13.23
N ILE A 89 -1.67 -14.58 -14.18
CA ILE A 89 -1.24 -15.95 -13.92
C ILE A 89 0.07 -16.24 -14.67
N ILE A 90 1.09 -16.73 -13.95
CA ILE A 90 2.29 -17.33 -14.51
C ILE A 90 2.12 -18.86 -14.48
N ASP A 91 2.22 -19.48 -15.66
CA ASP A 91 1.96 -20.91 -15.89
C ASP A 91 2.96 -21.41 -16.95
N ALA A 92 4.13 -21.91 -16.54
CA ALA A 92 5.18 -22.30 -17.47
C ALA A 92 5.01 -23.72 -18.06
N GLY A 93 3.83 -24.33 -17.90
CA GLY A 93 3.44 -25.54 -18.62
C GLY A 93 4.26 -26.79 -18.29
N GLY A 94 4.71 -26.94 -17.04
CA GLY A 94 5.49 -28.11 -16.62
C GLY A 94 7.01 -28.00 -16.84
N LEU A 95 7.55 -26.78 -16.85
CA LEU A 95 9.00 -26.50 -16.81
C LEU A 95 9.27 -25.47 -15.68
N ALA A 96 10.37 -25.62 -14.94
CA ALA A 96 10.62 -24.81 -13.74
C ALA A 96 12.14 -24.62 -13.49
N PRO A 97 12.57 -23.61 -12.70
CA PRO A 97 11.78 -22.65 -11.92
C PRO A 97 11.05 -21.61 -12.78
N HIS A 98 9.88 -21.15 -12.29
CA HIS A 98 9.06 -20.16 -12.99
C HIS A 98 9.60 -18.74 -12.86
N ILE A 99 10.13 -18.39 -11.70
CA ILE A 99 10.80 -17.10 -11.47
C ILE A 99 12.16 -17.34 -10.81
N ASN A 100 13.22 -16.98 -11.53
CA ASN A 100 14.61 -17.11 -11.11
C ASN A 100 15.23 -15.73 -10.89
N ILE A 101 15.33 -15.30 -9.64
CA ILE A 101 16.02 -14.08 -9.24
C ILE A 101 17.43 -14.49 -8.81
N THR A 102 18.46 -14.02 -9.53
CA THR A 102 19.83 -14.50 -9.31
C THR A 102 20.89 -13.41 -9.42
N ALA A 103 21.86 -13.45 -8.51
CA ALA A 103 23.02 -12.56 -8.43
C ALA A 103 22.67 -11.05 -8.52
N THR A 104 21.55 -10.64 -7.93
CA THR A 104 21.02 -9.28 -8.09
C THR A 104 20.43 -8.71 -6.81
N SER A 105 19.94 -7.47 -6.85
CA SER A 105 19.32 -6.84 -5.69
C SER A 105 18.22 -5.84 -6.04
N ASN A 106 17.42 -5.45 -5.04
CA ASN A 106 16.34 -4.48 -5.18
C ASN A 106 15.33 -4.93 -6.25
N VAL A 107 14.73 -6.10 -6.03
CA VAL A 107 13.72 -6.71 -6.91
C VAL A 107 12.42 -6.90 -6.15
N VAL A 108 11.29 -6.56 -6.77
CA VAL A 108 9.95 -6.89 -6.24
C VAL A 108 9.26 -7.86 -7.20
N VAL A 109 8.56 -8.86 -6.67
CA VAL A 109 7.64 -9.74 -7.41
C VAL A 109 6.32 -9.80 -6.66
N SER A 110 5.26 -9.24 -7.22
CA SER A 110 3.95 -9.19 -6.55
C SER A 110 2.74 -9.25 -7.46
N GLY A 111 1.61 -9.72 -6.93
CA GLY A 111 0.33 -9.71 -7.62
C GLY A 111 0.14 -10.82 -8.68
N PHE A 112 0.82 -11.96 -8.55
CA PHE A 112 0.68 -13.11 -9.46
C PHE A 112 0.05 -14.34 -8.80
N THR A 113 -0.73 -15.12 -9.55
CA THR A 113 -0.79 -16.58 -9.32
C THR A 113 0.40 -17.23 -10.02
N ILE A 114 1.10 -18.15 -9.37
CA ILE A 114 2.24 -18.92 -9.90
C ILE A 114 1.96 -20.41 -9.69
N LYS A 115 2.01 -21.22 -10.74
CA LYS A 115 1.57 -22.63 -10.72
C LYS A 115 2.16 -23.48 -11.86
N ASN A 116 1.92 -24.80 -11.81
CA ASN A 116 2.20 -25.82 -12.85
C ASN A 116 3.70 -26.10 -13.14
N PRO A 117 4.48 -26.50 -12.12
CA PRO A 117 5.92 -26.74 -12.20
C PRO A 117 6.29 -28.03 -12.92
N GLY A 118 7.47 -28.01 -13.54
CA GLY A 118 8.14 -29.21 -14.01
C GLY A 118 8.86 -29.96 -12.89
N GLY A 119 8.21 -30.97 -12.30
CA GLY A 119 8.86 -31.93 -11.40
C GLY A 119 9.43 -31.33 -10.11
N PHE A 120 10.61 -31.81 -9.69
CA PHE A 120 11.22 -31.57 -8.37
C PHE A 120 11.79 -30.15 -8.13
N ALA A 121 11.21 -29.12 -8.74
CA ALA A 121 11.73 -27.76 -8.79
C ALA A 121 11.15 -26.81 -7.70
N SER A 122 11.43 -25.51 -7.86
CA SER A 122 10.85 -24.40 -7.09
C SER A 122 9.95 -23.55 -7.98
N GLU A 123 8.83 -22.98 -7.50
CA GLU A 123 8.09 -21.96 -8.25
C GLU A 123 8.93 -20.68 -8.40
N VAL A 124 9.37 -20.15 -7.25
CA VAL A 124 10.24 -18.97 -7.14
C VAL A 124 11.56 -19.40 -6.50
N ILE A 125 12.69 -19.02 -7.10
CA ILE A 125 14.02 -19.15 -6.51
C ILE A 125 14.69 -17.77 -6.43
N VAL A 126 15.29 -17.49 -5.28
CA VAL A 126 16.08 -16.29 -5.01
C VAL A 126 17.49 -16.73 -4.59
N ALA A 127 18.42 -16.71 -5.54
CA ALA A 127 19.77 -17.23 -5.38
C ALA A 127 20.82 -16.10 -5.28
N SER A 128 21.68 -16.15 -4.27
CA SER A 128 22.80 -15.21 -4.07
C SER A 128 22.43 -13.73 -4.25
N SER A 129 21.24 -13.35 -3.78
CA SER A 129 20.61 -12.04 -4.04
C SER A 129 20.21 -11.33 -2.75
N SER A 130 19.98 -10.02 -2.80
CA SER A 130 19.64 -9.21 -1.62
C SER A 130 18.55 -8.17 -1.83
N THR A 131 17.86 -7.78 -0.76
CA THR A 131 16.78 -6.77 -0.81
C THR A 131 15.72 -7.12 -1.86
N VAL A 132 15.22 -8.36 -1.80
CA VAL A 132 14.18 -8.88 -2.70
C VAL A 132 12.86 -8.96 -1.95
N THR A 133 11.74 -8.55 -2.55
CA THR A 133 10.40 -8.70 -1.96
C THR A 133 9.55 -9.63 -2.83
N ILE A 134 9.12 -10.77 -2.29
CA ILE A 134 8.13 -11.66 -2.89
C ILE A 134 6.84 -11.45 -2.13
N SER A 135 5.84 -10.79 -2.70
CA SER A 135 4.66 -10.42 -1.92
C SER A 135 3.31 -10.47 -2.61
N ASP A 136 2.27 -10.72 -1.83
CA ASP A 136 0.87 -10.60 -2.29
C ASP A 136 0.57 -11.54 -3.49
N ASN A 137 1.29 -12.68 -3.58
CA ASN A 137 1.15 -13.70 -4.63
C ASN A 137 0.37 -14.94 -4.14
N VAL A 138 -0.11 -15.74 -5.09
CA VAL A 138 -0.79 -17.02 -4.87
C VAL A 138 0.06 -18.13 -5.51
N VAL A 139 0.85 -18.83 -4.70
CA VAL A 139 1.84 -19.83 -5.11
C VAL A 139 1.25 -21.23 -4.87
N GLN A 140 1.00 -21.98 -5.94
CA GLN A 140 0.21 -23.21 -5.87
C GLN A 140 0.89 -24.39 -6.59
N THR A 141 0.40 -25.61 -6.31
CA THR A 141 0.71 -26.89 -6.99
C THR A 141 1.96 -27.65 -6.51
N GLY A 142 2.14 -28.88 -7.01
CA GLY A 142 2.95 -29.95 -6.41
C GLY A 142 4.48 -29.90 -6.65
N SER A 143 5.08 -28.71 -6.69
CA SER A 143 6.55 -28.57 -6.68
C SER A 143 7.17 -29.03 -5.36
N THR A 144 8.49 -29.23 -5.37
CA THR A 144 9.24 -29.38 -4.11
C THR A 144 9.12 -28.12 -3.26
N TYR A 145 9.33 -26.94 -3.83
CA TYR A 145 9.38 -25.67 -3.10
C TYR A 145 8.47 -24.59 -3.70
N GLY A 146 7.69 -23.88 -2.88
CA GLY A 146 6.99 -22.67 -3.30
C GLY A 146 7.98 -21.52 -3.54
N THR A 147 8.68 -21.09 -2.48
CA THR A 147 9.77 -20.10 -2.58
C THR A 147 11.04 -20.63 -1.92
N TYR A 148 12.14 -20.69 -2.67
CA TYR A 148 13.44 -21.15 -2.19
C TYR A 148 14.47 -20.00 -2.18
N LEU A 149 14.97 -19.67 -0.98
CA LEU A 149 16.00 -18.66 -0.75
C LEU A 149 17.35 -19.35 -0.54
N ASN A 150 18.27 -19.23 -1.50
CA ASN A 150 19.54 -19.95 -1.53
C ASN A 150 20.71 -18.98 -1.43
N ASN A 151 21.42 -18.97 -0.28
CA ASN A 151 22.49 -18.02 0.05
C ASN A 151 22.09 -16.53 -0.15
N SER A 152 20.82 -16.22 0.06
CA SER A 152 20.24 -14.88 -0.10
C SER A 152 19.97 -14.21 1.25
N GLN A 153 19.93 -12.88 1.25
CA GLN A 153 19.86 -12.06 2.47
C GLN A 153 18.90 -10.88 2.33
N LEU A 154 18.31 -10.40 3.43
CA LEU A 154 17.35 -9.28 3.41
C LEU A 154 16.17 -9.49 2.44
N VAL A 155 15.82 -10.74 2.14
CA VAL A 155 14.64 -11.08 1.33
C VAL A 155 13.40 -11.06 2.21
N THR A 156 12.34 -10.39 1.75
CA THR A 156 11.04 -10.33 2.42
C THR A 156 10.02 -11.15 1.64
N VAL A 157 9.54 -12.25 2.20
CA VAL A 157 8.45 -13.07 1.66
C VAL A 157 7.19 -12.77 2.48
N ARG A 158 6.21 -12.04 1.92
CA ARG A 158 5.05 -11.55 2.69
C ARG A 158 3.69 -11.62 2.03
N ASN A 159 2.62 -11.78 2.81
CA ASN A 159 1.22 -11.79 2.33
C ASN A 159 0.91 -12.85 1.25
N ASN A 160 1.80 -13.83 1.01
CA ASN A 160 1.59 -14.82 -0.03
C ASN A 160 0.73 -15.99 0.48
N GLN A 161 0.05 -16.66 -0.43
CA GLN A 161 -0.68 -17.91 -0.16
C GLN A 161 0.10 -19.08 -0.78
N PHE A 162 0.41 -20.12 0.01
CA PHE A 162 1.15 -21.31 -0.43
C PHE A 162 0.30 -22.57 -0.25
N SER A 163 0.13 -23.38 -1.30
CA SER A 163 -0.71 -24.60 -1.21
C SER A 163 -0.34 -25.69 -2.23
N GLY A 164 -0.20 -26.93 -1.74
CA GLY A 164 0.04 -28.12 -2.56
C GLY A 164 1.53 -28.47 -2.79
N ASN A 165 2.44 -27.52 -2.56
CA ASN A 165 3.88 -27.75 -2.62
C ASN A 165 4.34 -28.64 -1.45
N SER A 166 5.48 -29.33 -1.60
CA SER A 166 6.08 -30.08 -0.48
C SER A 166 6.65 -29.16 0.61
N TYR A 167 7.18 -28.00 0.23
CA TYR A 167 7.65 -26.94 1.11
C TYR A 167 7.05 -25.60 0.68
N GLY A 168 6.57 -24.78 1.63
CA GLY A 168 6.06 -23.43 1.36
C GLY A 168 7.20 -22.45 1.06
N VAL A 169 7.95 -22.09 2.10
CA VAL A 169 9.15 -21.24 2.01
C VAL A 169 10.34 -21.96 2.65
N VAL A 170 11.48 -22.00 1.94
CA VAL A 170 12.74 -22.60 2.44
C VAL A 170 13.88 -21.59 2.36
N VAL A 171 14.68 -21.51 3.41
CA VAL A 171 15.91 -20.71 3.48
C VAL A 171 17.10 -21.63 3.73
N GLN A 172 18.09 -21.59 2.84
CA GLN A 172 19.32 -22.38 2.95
C GLN A 172 20.56 -21.51 2.76
N GLY A 173 21.47 -21.50 3.75
CA GLY A 173 22.65 -20.64 3.77
C GLY A 173 22.35 -19.13 3.84
N GLY A 174 21.11 -18.74 4.09
CA GLY A 174 20.65 -17.35 4.04
C GLY A 174 20.62 -16.68 5.42
N HIS A 175 20.68 -15.35 5.45
CA HIS A 175 20.56 -14.60 6.71
C HIS A 175 19.70 -13.34 6.61
N SER A 176 19.15 -12.92 7.75
CA SER A 176 18.38 -11.67 7.87
C SER A 176 17.18 -11.56 6.90
N ASN A 177 16.65 -12.70 6.44
CA ASN A 177 15.43 -12.75 5.63
C ASN A 177 14.19 -12.69 6.54
N ILE A 178 13.08 -12.18 6.02
CA ILE A 178 11.81 -12.01 6.75
C ILE A 178 10.72 -12.79 6.02
N ILE A 179 10.08 -13.72 6.71
CA ILE A 179 8.94 -14.52 6.22
C ILE A 179 7.76 -14.13 7.09
N HIS A 180 6.87 -13.26 6.61
CA HIS A 180 5.79 -12.72 7.45
C HIS A 180 4.41 -12.63 6.79
N GLN A 181 3.33 -12.79 7.58
CA GLN A 181 1.94 -12.64 7.12
C GLN A 181 1.53 -13.61 5.98
N ASN A 182 2.28 -14.69 5.73
CA ASN A 182 1.92 -15.67 4.70
C ASN A 182 0.91 -16.69 5.24
N ASN A 183 0.06 -17.23 4.37
CA ASN A 183 -0.90 -18.28 4.67
C ASN A 183 -0.48 -19.57 3.95
N MET A 184 -0.21 -20.66 4.67
CA MET A 184 0.41 -21.87 4.12
C MET A 184 -0.34 -23.14 4.46
N THR A 185 -0.57 -23.99 3.46
CA THR A 185 -1.14 -25.35 3.57
C THR A 185 -0.31 -26.37 2.76
N THR A 186 1.01 -26.25 2.86
CA THR A 186 2.00 -27.15 2.26
C THR A 186 2.45 -28.22 3.26
N THR A 187 3.12 -29.28 2.80
CA THR A 187 3.50 -30.42 3.66
C THR A 187 4.47 -29.99 4.78
N VAL A 188 5.54 -29.28 4.44
CA VAL A 188 6.30 -28.43 5.36
C VAL A 188 6.02 -26.98 4.96
N GLN A 189 5.87 -26.06 5.91
CA GLN A 189 5.43 -24.70 5.57
C GLN A 189 6.59 -23.71 5.57
N VAL A 190 7.34 -23.57 6.67
CA VAL A 190 8.59 -22.79 6.70
C VAL A 190 9.76 -23.66 7.15
N ALA A 191 10.83 -23.71 6.35
CA ALA A 191 12.06 -24.44 6.70
C ALA A 191 13.31 -23.56 6.64
N ILE A 192 14.16 -23.66 7.66
CA ILE A 192 15.34 -22.79 7.87
C ILE A 192 16.57 -23.68 8.12
N TYR A 193 17.40 -23.87 7.10
CA TYR A 193 18.52 -24.83 7.08
C TYR A 193 19.87 -24.11 6.99
N ASN A 194 20.79 -24.36 7.93
CA ASN A 194 22.10 -23.70 8.02
C ASN A 194 22.04 -22.17 7.80
N SER A 195 21.05 -21.52 8.42
CA SER A 195 20.63 -20.14 8.13
C SER A 195 20.47 -19.33 9.41
N THR A 196 20.80 -18.03 9.39
CA THR A 196 20.99 -17.23 10.62
C THR A 196 20.24 -15.91 10.67
N GLY A 197 19.79 -15.49 11.86
CA GLY A 197 19.17 -14.16 12.04
C GLY A 197 17.91 -13.90 11.21
N ASN A 198 17.25 -14.93 10.67
CA ASN A 198 16.02 -14.79 9.89
C ASN A 198 14.83 -14.61 10.83
N ILE A 199 13.80 -13.88 10.38
CA ILE A 199 12.57 -13.62 11.13
C ILE A 199 11.42 -14.34 10.45
N ILE A 200 10.70 -15.18 11.19
CA ILE A 200 9.53 -15.92 10.75
C ILE A 200 8.38 -15.45 11.66
N SER A 201 7.52 -14.55 11.20
CA SER A 201 6.51 -13.96 12.08
C SER A 201 5.12 -13.76 11.49
N ASP A 202 4.10 -13.77 12.35
CA ASP A 202 2.72 -13.40 11.97
C ASP A 202 2.12 -14.27 10.83
N ASN A 203 2.70 -15.45 10.55
CA ASN A 203 2.22 -16.36 9.50
C ASN A 203 1.06 -17.24 10.02
N VAL A 204 0.18 -17.65 9.10
CA VAL A 204 -0.90 -18.60 9.34
C VAL A 204 -0.53 -19.93 8.68
N LEU A 205 -0.23 -20.92 9.51
CA LEU A 205 0.45 -22.16 9.16
C LEU A 205 -0.47 -23.32 9.54
N ARG A 206 -1.03 -24.07 8.57
CA ARG A 206 -2.10 -25.03 8.87
C ARG A 206 -2.29 -26.19 7.89
N GLN A 207 -2.80 -27.30 8.41
CA GLN A 207 -3.21 -28.49 7.67
C GLN A 207 -2.07 -29.20 6.88
N GLY A 208 -0.82 -28.96 7.27
CA GLY A 208 0.35 -29.66 6.74
C GLY A 208 0.78 -30.85 7.59
N GLN A 209 2.05 -31.22 7.46
CA GLN A 209 2.75 -32.12 8.39
C GLN A 209 3.63 -31.35 9.37
N THR A 210 4.36 -30.32 8.92
CA THR A 210 5.21 -29.50 9.80
C THR A 210 5.09 -28.01 9.50
N GLY A 211 4.67 -27.24 10.50
CA GLY A 211 4.55 -25.78 10.38
C GLY A 211 5.91 -25.08 10.17
N ILE A 212 6.79 -25.15 11.17
CA ILE A 212 8.10 -24.47 11.14
C ILE A 212 9.22 -25.47 11.50
N ASP A 213 10.29 -25.50 10.73
CA ASP A 213 11.39 -26.47 10.87
C ASP A 213 12.77 -25.80 10.76
N LEU A 214 13.47 -25.65 11.89
CA LEU A 214 14.81 -25.07 12.00
C LEU A 214 15.83 -26.21 12.11
N ARG A 215 16.73 -26.36 11.13
CA ARG A 215 17.73 -27.43 11.12
C ARG A 215 19.17 -27.02 10.78
N ASP A 216 20.07 -27.98 10.94
CA ASP A 216 21.41 -28.00 10.33
C ASP A 216 22.29 -26.80 10.70
N GLY A 217 22.35 -26.48 11.99
CA GLY A 217 23.16 -25.39 12.53
C GLY A 217 22.46 -24.03 12.54
N SER A 218 21.22 -23.91 12.03
CA SER A 218 20.47 -22.65 12.01
C SER A 218 20.41 -21.97 13.39
N THR A 219 20.85 -20.71 13.43
CA THR A 219 21.14 -20.02 14.69
C THR A 219 20.77 -18.53 14.71
N GLY A 220 20.29 -18.06 15.87
CA GLY A 220 19.90 -16.66 16.08
C GLY A 220 18.64 -16.22 15.33
N ASN A 221 17.86 -17.15 14.78
CA ASN A 221 16.60 -16.85 14.10
C ASN A 221 15.49 -16.52 15.12
N VAL A 222 14.47 -15.78 14.68
CA VAL A 222 13.33 -15.35 15.50
C VAL A 222 12.04 -15.94 14.93
N VAL A 223 11.28 -16.66 15.74
CA VAL A 223 9.97 -17.23 15.40
C VAL A 223 8.91 -16.55 16.28
N ALA A 224 8.11 -15.64 15.72
CA ALA A 224 7.25 -14.73 16.49
C ALA A 224 5.78 -14.72 16.05
N ARG A 225 4.80 -14.84 16.96
CA ARG A 225 3.35 -14.64 16.65
C ARG A 225 2.76 -15.49 15.52
N ASN A 226 3.40 -16.59 15.12
CA ASN A 226 2.84 -17.49 14.11
C ASN A 226 1.68 -18.28 14.70
N THR A 227 0.61 -18.48 13.92
CA THR A 227 -0.49 -19.39 14.25
C THR A 227 -0.24 -20.70 13.54
N ILE A 228 0.14 -21.76 14.27
CA ILE A 228 0.44 -23.09 13.75
C ILE A 228 -0.69 -24.05 14.18
N ALA A 229 -1.57 -24.43 13.26
CA ALA A 229 -2.85 -25.05 13.60
C ALA A 229 -3.23 -26.28 12.76
N ASN A 230 -3.72 -27.33 13.40
CA ASN A 230 -4.14 -28.59 12.75
C ASN A 230 -3.04 -29.24 11.89
N GLU A 231 -1.79 -29.26 12.36
CA GLU A 231 -0.69 -29.97 11.73
C GLU A 231 -0.75 -31.47 12.05
N THR A 232 -0.45 -32.31 11.04
CA THR A 232 -0.60 -33.78 11.14
C THR A 232 0.60 -34.49 11.75
N LEU A 233 1.74 -33.81 11.99
CA LEU A 233 2.92 -34.38 12.64
C LEU A 233 3.56 -33.44 13.68
N ARG A 234 3.97 -32.23 13.31
CA ARG A 234 4.70 -31.27 14.19
C ARG A 234 4.26 -29.82 14.00
N GLY A 235 4.25 -29.02 15.05
CA GLY A 235 4.10 -27.56 14.92
C GLY A 235 5.41 -26.88 14.60
N LEU A 236 6.28 -26.85 15.61
CA LEU A 236 7.61 -26.27 15.55
C LEU A 236 8.67 -27.36 15.80
N SER A 237 9.66 -27.44 14.92
CA SER A 237 10.71 -28.45 14.91
C SER A 237 12.08 -27.76 14.97
N LEU A 238 12.91 -28.13 15.94
CA LEU A 238 14.27 -27.60 16.15
C LEU A 238 15.26 -28.78 16.20
N GLN A 239 16.12 -28.92 15.19
CA GLN A 239 17.03 -30.07 15.05
C GLN A 239 18.47 -29.62 14.76
N ASN A 240 19.43 -29.88 15.66
CA ASN A 240 20.80 -29.34 15.57
C ASN A 240 20.82 -27.80 15.45
N SER A 241 19.85 -27.10 16.07
CA SER A 241 19.60 -25.65 15.91
C SER A 241 19.81 -24.89 17.22
N TYR A 242 20.44 -23.72 17.15
CA TYR A 242 21.04 -23.06 18.32
C TYR A 242 20.63 -21.61 18.53
N ASN A 243 20.57 -21.13 19.77
CA ASN A 243 20.44 -19.70 20.10
C ASN A 243 19.25 -18.96 19.40
N ASN A 244 18.19 -19.66 19.00
CA ASN A 244 17.03 -19.06 18.34
C ASN A 244 16.02 -18.56 19.39
N THR A 245 15.25 -17.51 19.06
CA THR A 245 14.22 -16.94 19.94
C THR A 245 12.84 -17.29 19.42
N ILE A 246 11.98 -17.86 20.27
CA ILE A 246 10.65 -18.33 19.92
C ILE A 246 9.65 -17.68 20.88
N LEU A 247 8.81 -16.78 20.39
CA LEU A 247 7.90 -16.00 21.23
C LEU A 247 6.51 -15.78 20.65
N GLU A 248 5.51 -15.62 21.51
CA GLU A 248 4.17 -15.15 21.14
C GLU A 248 3.39 -16.07 20.15
N ASN A 249 3.92 -17.26 19.79
CA ASN A 249 3.30 -18.16 18.81
C ASN A 249 2.14 -18.95 19.42
N ASN A 250 1.14 -19.31 18.60
CA ASN A 250 0.01 -20.14 19.01
C ASN A 250 0.03 -21.49 18.28
N ILE A 251 0.22 -22.60 19.02
CA ILE A 251 0.46 -23.94 18.46
C ILE A 251 -0.66 -24.89 18.94
N GLU A 252 -1.54 -25.31 18.01
CA GLU A 252 -2.81 -25.99 18.34
C GLU A 252 -3.37 -26.94 17.27
N PHE A 253 -3.32 -28.26 17.48
CA PHE A 253 -3.80 -29.26 16.50
C PHE A 253 -5.08 -30.02 16.89
N ASN A 254 -5.84 -29.51 17.88
CA ASN A 254 -7.15 -30.06 18.28
C ASN A 254 -7.18 -31.59 18.50
N LYS A 255 -6.05 -32.17 18.96
CA LYS A 255 -5.80 -33.60 19.19
C LYS A 255 -6.20 -34.52 18.02
N GLN A 256 -6.04 -34.05 16.78
CA GLN A 256 -6.48 -34.75 15.55
C GLN A 256 -5.83 -36.13 15.28
N SER A 257 -4.68 -36.43 15.89
CA SER A 257 -4.02 -37.74 15.78
C SER A 257 -3.23 -38.05 17.07
N SER A 258 -3.04 -39.33 17.36
CA SER A 258 -2.32 -39.82 18.54
C SER A 258 -0.82 -39.48 18.58
N THR A 259 -0.26 -38.94 17.48
CA THR A 259 1.19 -38.72 17.30
C THR A 259 1.59 -37.25 17.08
N THR A 260 0.68 -36.27 17.22
CA THR A 260 0.99 -34.87 16.90
C THR A 260 1.74 -34.15 18.02
N ILE A 261 2.85 -33.50 17.68
CA ILE A 261 3.81 -32.90 18.62
C ILE A 261 3.84 -31.37 18.44
N GLY A 262 3.46 -30.61 19.47
CA GLY A 262 3.45 -29.14 19.45
C GLY A 262 4.83 -28.57 19.11
N ILE A 263 5.81 -28.89 19.95
CA ILE A 263 7.22 -28.51 19.79
C ILE A 263 8.11 -29.76 19.83
N TYR A 264 8.92 -30.00 18.80
CA TYR A 264 9.86 -31.12 18.70
C TYR A 264 11.31 -30.64 18.73
N PHE A 265 12.11 -31.14 19.67
CA PHE A 265 13.54 -30.82 19.80
C PHE A 265 14.41 -32.07 19.54
N GLN A 266 15.54 -31.86 18.86
CA GLN A 266 16.58 -32.86 18.65
C GLN A 266 17.96 -32.17 18.62
N THR A 267 18.72 -32.25 19.70
CA THR A 267 20.05 -31.60 19.83
C THR A 267 19.96 -30.08 19.65
N ALA A 268 18.97 -29.46 20.29
CA ALA A 268 18.71 -28.02 20.26
C ALA A 268 19.14 -27.38 21.59
N ARG A 269 19.96 -26.32 21.56
CA ARG A 269 20.49 -25.64 22.77
C ARG A 269 20.68 -24.14 22.59
N GLY A 270 20.65 -23.39 23.69
CA GLY A 270 20.75 -21.93 23.75
C GLY A 270 19.50 -21.19 23.29
N ASN A 271 18.47 -21.90 22.84
CA ASN A 271 17.23 -21.28 22.36
C ASN A 271 16.43 -20.70 23.54
N ARG A 272 15.63 -19.66 23.28
CA ARG A 272 14.85 -18.93 24.28
C ARG A 272 13.37 -18.96 23.89
N LEU A 273 12.51 -19.50 24.76
CA LEU A 273 11.09 -19.71 24.51
C LEU A 273 10.24 -19.04 25.58
N TYR A 274 9.37 -18.09 25.22
CA TYR A 274 8.51 -17.37 26.18
C TYR A 274 7.28 -16.75 25.50
N TYR A 275 6.19 -16.52 26.25
CA TYR A 275 4.90 -16.02 25.75
C TYR A 275 4.23 -16.85 24.64
N ASN A 276 4.67 -18.09 24.37
CA ASN A 276 3.99 -18.97 23.42
C ASN A 276 2.77 -19.65 24.08
N ASN A 277 1.74 -19.94 23.28
CA ASN A 277 0.63 -20.81 23.64
C ASN A 277 0.85 -22.19 23.02
N ILE A 278 1.03 -23.22 23.85
CA ILE A 278 1.10 -24.62 23.40
C ILE A 278 -0.10 -25.35 23.98
N ARG A 279 -1.11 -25.60 23.14
CA ARG A 279 -2.42 -26.09 23.61
C ARG A 279 -3.06 -27.06 22.65
N ASN A 280 -3.81 -28.02 23.18
CA ASN A 280 -4.64 -28.97 22.43
C ASN A 280 -3.88 -29.80 21.37
N ASN A 281 -2.56 -29.89 21.47
CA ASN A 281 -1.77 -30.90 20.76
C ASN A 281 -1.85 -32.21 21.55
N THR A 282 -1.49 -33.34 20.93
CA THR A 282 -1.51 -34.64 21.63
C THR A 282 -0.28 -34.82 22.53
N ILE A 283 0.86 -34.32 22.08
CA ILE A 283 2.09 -34.15 22.87
C ILE A 283 2.45 -32.67 22.77
N GLN A 284 2.53 -31.92 23.88
CA GLN A 284 2.86 -30.48 23.78
C GLN A 284 4.33 -30.26 23.41
N PHE A 285 5.24 -31.04 24.00
CA PHE A 285 6.68 -30.98 23.74
C PHE A 285 7.30 -32.38 23.69
N PHE A 286 8.28 -32.59 22.79
CA PHE A 286 9.02 -33.85 22.69
C PHE A 286 10.51 -33.60 22.39
N PRO A 287 11.43 -33.89 23.33
CA PRO A 287 12.88 -33.86 23.10
C PRO A 287 13.42 -35.25 22.71
N THR A 288 14.54 -35.31 21.99
CA THR A 288 15.27 -36.59 21.80
C THR A 288 16.61 -36.65 22.55
N SER A 289 17.32 -35.53 22.64
CA SER A 289 18.70 -35.46 23.13
C SER A 289 18.72 -35.01 24.60
N VAL A 290 18.03 -35.77 25.45
CA VAL A 290 17.87 -35.52 26.90
C VAL A 290 19.15 -35.87 27.66
N PRO A 291 19.60 -35.06 28.66
CA PRO A 291 18.95 -33.85 29.20
C PRO A 291 19.25 -32.55 28.41
N GLY A 292 20.14 -32.59 27.40
CA GLY A 292 20.64 -31.41 26.69
C GLY A 292 19.55 -30.54 26.06
N ASP A 293 18.53 -31.15 25.46
CA ASP A 293 17.39 -30.44 24.84
C ASP A 293 16.51 -29.68 25.85
N ILE A 294 16.56 -30.04 27.14
CA ILE A 294 15.78 -29.37 28.20
C ILE A 294 16.67 -28.33 28.90
N ALA A 295 17.75 -28.80 29.53
CA ALA A 295 18.65 -27.99 30.35
C ALA A 295 19.53 -27.03 29.54
N GLY A 296 19.66 -27.24 28.23
CA GLY A 296 20.40 -26.36 27.34
C GLY A 296 19.64 -25.11 26.89
N ASN A 297 18.33 -24.96 27.18
CA ASN A 297 17.48 -23.89 26.65
C ASN A 297 16.85 -23.05 27.78
N THR A 298 16.48 -21.81 27.47
CA THR A 298 15.80 -20.89 28.40
C THR A 298 14.29 -20.87 28.11
N TRP A 299 13.46 -21.05 29.13
CA TRP A 299 12.01 -21.19 29.00
C TRP A 299 11.22 -19.98 29.52
N ASN A 300 11.88 -18.83 29.64
CA ASN A 300 11.31 -17.57 30.10
C ASN A 300 11.89 -16.34 29.37
N ASP A 301 11.26 -15.18 29.59
CA ASP A 301 11.69 -13.88 29.05
C ASP A 301 12.91 -13.26 29.76
N GLY A 302 13.36 -13.87 30.87
CA GLY A 302 14.52 -13.48 31.67
C GLY A 302 14.47 -12.07 32.26
N GLY A 303 13.27 -11.53 32.53
CA GLY A 303 13.10 -10.26 33.24
C GLY A 303 13.48 -10.31 34.72
N GLY A 304 13.30 -9.21 35.45
CA GLY A 304 13.49 -9.17 36.91
C GLY A 304 12.45 -9.98 37.70
N SER A 305 11.31 -10.29 37.06
CA SER A 305 10.37 -11.34 37.43
C SER A 305 10.07 -12.08 36.12
N PRO A 306 10.79 -13.19 35.82
CA PRO A 306 10.68 -13.84 34.52
C PRO A 306 9.31 -14.45 34.25
N ARG A 307 8.93 -14.49 32.98
CA ARG A 307 7.63 -15.01 32.53
C ARG A 307 7.78 -16.09 31.45
N GLY A 308 7.00 -17.16 31.60
CA GLY A 308 7.12 -18.42 30.84
C GLY A 308 6.25 -18.54 29.59
N ASN A 309 5.77 -19.77 29.32
CA ASN A 309 4.91 -20.15 28.19
C ASN A 309 3.63 -20.81 28.72
N PHE A 310 2.50 -20.62 28.03
CA PHE A 310 1.22 -21.22 28.39
C PHE A 310 1.11 -22.68 27.89
N TRP A 311 0.74 -23.61 28.78
CA TRP A 311 0.59 -25.05 28.51
C TRP A 311 -0.78 -25.55 28.99
N VAL A 312 -1.65 -26.03 28.09
CA VAL A 312 -3.07 -26.27 28.43
C VAL A 312 -3.34 -27.48 29.35
N ASP A 313 -2.42 -28.43 29.41
CA ASP A 313 -2.56 -29.72 30.10
C ASP A 313 -1.52 -29.92 31.21
N TYR A 314 -1.10 -28.80 31.80
CA TYR A 314 -0.46 -28.76 33.12
C TYR A 314 -1.36 -29.34 34.22
N LYS A 315 -0.74 -29.88 35.29
CA LYS A 315 -1.38 -30.61 36.39
C LYS A 315 -0.70 -30.45 37.77
N GLY A 316 0.28 -29.56 37.91
CA GLY A 316 0.86 -29.25 39.22
C GLY A 316 -0.03 -28.28 40.01
N GLN A 317 0.50 -27.69 41.07
CA GLN A 317 -0.24 -26.73 41.89
C GLN A 317 -0.07 -25.31 41.35
N ASP A 318 -1.15 -24.54 41.45
CA ASP A 318 -1.30 -23.14 41.01
C ASP A 318 -1.92 -22.39 42.22
N ASP A 319 -1.17 -22.37 43.33
CA ASP A 319 -1.70 -22.16 44.69
C ASP A 319 -1.18 -20.91 45.41
N GLY A 320 -0.32 -20.12 44.77
CA GLY A 320 0.27 -18.91 45.36
C GLY A 320 1.29 -19.16 46.48
N SER A 321 1.72 -20.40 46.69
CA SER A 321 2.78 -20.72 47.65
C SER A 321 4.07 -19.93 47.37
N ASN A 322 4.86 -19.71 48.43
CA ASN A 322 6.02 -18.81 48.43
C ASN A 322 5.72 -17.34 48.06
N GLY A 323 4.46 -16.90 48.17
CA GLY A 323 4.06 -15.49 48.04
C GLY A 323 3.71 -15.06 46.61
N ARG A 324 3.18 -15.99 45.80
CA ARG A 324 2.74 -15.74 44.42
C ARG A 324 1.22 -15.56 44.34
N VAL A 325 0.71 -15.33 43.13
CA VAL A 325 -0.73 -15.38 42.84
C VAL A 325 -1.15 -16.86 42.75
N ALA A 326 -2.43 -17.14 43.02
CA ALA A 326 -3.01 -18.46 42.87
C ALA A 326 -4.09 -18.42 41.77
N GLY A 327 -4.03 -19.38 40.84
CA GLY A 327 -5.00 -19.55 39.76
C GLY A 327 -4.65 -18.84 38.45
N ASP A 328 -3.37 -18.57 38.15
CA ASP A 328 -2.95 -17.84 36.95
C ASP A 328 -2.38 -18.68 35.78
N GLY A 329 -2.31 -20.02 35.92
CA GLY A 329 -2.49 -20.96 34.80
C GLY A 329 -1.28 -21.33 33.91
N ILE A 330 -0.05 -21.28 34.41
CA ILE A 330 1.15 -21.87 33.77
C ILE A 330 1.54 -23.19 34.45
N GLY A 331 2.41 -23.97 33.77
CA GLY A 331 2.95 -25.20 34.30
C GLY A 331 4.30 -25.11 35.00
N ASP A 332 4.27 -25.28 36.32
CA ASP A 332 5.40 -25.16 37.23
C ASP A 332 6.24 -26.43 37.28
N SER A 333 7.17 -26.55 36.32
CA SER A 333 8.18 -27.61 36.30
C SER A 333 9.34 -27.19 35.40
N LEU A 334 10.58 -27.52 35.82
CA LEU A 334 11.82 -27.33 35.05
C LEU A 334 11.87 -28.17 33.75
N ILE A 335 10.82 -28.96 33.48
CA ILE A 335 10.68 -29.90 32.38
C ILE A 335 9.34 -29.64 31.67
N PRO A 336 9.29 -29.53 30.34
CA PRO A 336 8.03 -29.44 29.61
C PRO A 336 7.18 -30.71 29.80
N HIS A 337 5.97 -30.52 30.33
CA HIS A 337 4.95 -31.55 30.56
C HIS A 337 3.85 -31.41 29.49
N PRO A 338 3.17 -32.49 29.04
CA PRO A 338 3.29 -33.90 29.40
C PRO A 338 3.86 -34.79 28.27
N CYS A 339 4.48 -35.92 28.65
CA CYS A 339 4.48 -37.13 27.83
C CYS A 339 3.26 -38.01 28.23
N PRO A 340 2.25 -38.24 27.36
CA PRO A 340 0.95 -38.79 27.76
C PRO A 340 0.94 -40.20 28.38
N SER A 341 2.01 -40.98 28.18
CA SER A 341 2.12 -42.39 28.61
C SER A 341 3.16 -42.63 29.71
N GLY A 342 3.83 -41.59 30.21
CA GLY A 342 4.85 -41.69 31.26
C GLY A 342 6.17 -42.36 30.87
N GLY A 343 6.32 -42.85 29.63
CA GLY A 343 7.53 -43.54 29.17
C GLY A 343 8.74 -42.61 28.93
N PRO A 344 9.88 -43.19 28.49
CA PRO A 344 11.06 -42.42 28.09
C PRO A 344 10.73 -41.38 27.00
N PRO A 345 11.38 -40.20 26.98
CA PRO A 345 12.68 -39.94 27.59
C PRO A 345 12.67 -39.44 29.04
N CYS A 346 11.50 -39.28 29.69
CA CYS A 346 11.38 -38.76 31.06
C CYS A 346 12.05 -39.63 32.15
N TRP A 347 12.44 -40.86 31.85
CA TRP A 347 13.08 -41.81 32.78
C TRP A 347 14.62 -41.86 32.71
N SER A 348 15.29 -40.91 32.05
CA SER A 348 16.75 -40.81 32.18
C SER A 348 17.14 -40.45 33.62
N SER A 349 17.91 -41.31 34.29
CA SER A 349 18.23 -41.26 35.73
C SER A 349 19.00 -40.02 36.21
N GLY A 350 19.37 -39.10 35.32
CA GLY A 350 19.96 -37.81 35.65
C GLY A 350 18.98 -36.65 35.86
N LEU A 351 17.67 -36.81 35.56
CA LEU A 351 16.66 -35.76 35.73
C LEU A 351 15.73 -35.96 36.92
N CYS A 352 15.45 -37.21 37.33
CA CYS A 352 14.71 -37.53 38.55
C CYS A 352 15.54 -38.49 39.41
N PRO A 353 16.15 -38.03 40.53
CA PRO A 353 17.00 -38.87 41.38
C PRO A 353 16.29 -40.08 42.03
N ASN A 354 14.96 -40.05 42.07
CA ASN A 354 14.12 -41.18 42.49
C ASN A 354 13.24 -41.60 41.30
N ALA A 355 13.58 -42.72 40.66
CA ALA A 355 12.91 -43.22 39.45
C ALA A 355 11.43 -43.63 39.67
N THR A 356 10.97 -43.69 40.92
CA THR A 356 9.59 -44.07 41.28
C THR A 356 8.64 -42.87 41.28
N VAL A 357 9.14 -41.67 41.64
CA VAL A 357 8.39 -40.42 41.72
C VAL A 357 9.37 -39.28 41.43
N CYS A 358 9.26 -38.67 40.25
CA CYS A 358 9.73 -37.29 40.09
C CYS A 358 8.89 -36.41 41.05
N PRO A 359 9.49 -35.58 41.91
CA PRO A 359 8.73 -34.66 42.74
C PRO A 359 7.78 -33.81 41.88
N PRO A 360 6.58 -33.42 42.39
CA PRO A 360 5.82 -32.37 41.74
C PRO A 360 6.73 -31.14 41.61
N GLY A 361 6.73 -30.53 40.42
CA GLY A 361 7.57 -29.39 40.15
C GLY A 361 7.25 -28.22 41.09
N VAL A 362 8.30 -27.51 41.48
CA VAL A 362 8.20 -26.20 42.14
C VAL A 362 8.93 -25.24 41.22
N ASP A 363 8.27 -24.14 40.85
CA ASP A 363 8.78 -23.14 39.92
C ASP A 363 9.48 -21.97 40.64
N ASP A 364 10.23 -21.16 39.92
CA ASP A 364 10.97 -19.97 40.39
C ASP A 364 10.45 -18.63 39.80
N TYR A 365 9.38 -18.64 39.00
CA TYR A 365 8.95 -17.58 38.08
C TYR A 365 7.47 -17.19 38.26
N ALA A 366 6.90 -16.50 37.27
CA ALA A 366 5.53 -15.98 37.30
C ALA A 366 4.70 -16.46 36.10
N LEU A 367 3.43 -16.78 36.35
CA LEU A 367 2.55 -17.40 35.38
C LEU A 367 2.07 -16.40 34.31
N VAL A 368 1.58 -16.91 33.19
CA VAL A 368 1.13 -16.11 32.05
C VAL A 368 -0.12 -16.74 31.43
N GLN A 369 -1.17 -15.94 31.35
CA GLN A 369 -2.37 -16.22 30.57
C GLN A 369 -2.03 -16.48 29.09
N PRO A 370 -2.91 -17.15 28.32
CA PRO A 370 -2.71 -17.33 26.88
C PRO A 370 -2.41 -15.99 26.19
N PHE A 371 -1.28 -15.91 25.49
CA PHE A 371 -0.90 -14.73 24.72
C PHE A 371 -2.00 -14.43 23.69
N ALA A 372 -2.46 -13.19 23.72
CA ALA A 372 -3.36 -12.62 22.74
C ALA A 372 -2.82 -11.23 22.38
N LEU A 373 -2.88 -10.89 21.09
CA LEU A 373 -2.53 -9.54 20.66
C LEU A 373 -3.46 -8.52 21.34
N PRO A 374 -2.93 -7.38 21.84
CA PRO A 374 -3.77 -6.29 22.32
C PRO A 374 -4.75 -5.88 21.22
N PRO A 375 -6.03 -5.55 21.51
CA PRO A 375 -6.96 -5.09 20.48
C PRO A 375 -6.41 -3.88 19.72
N VAL A 376 -6.51 -3.89 18.39
CA VAL A 376 -6.24 -2.72 17.56
C VAL A 376 -7.16 -1.59 18.00
N LYS A 377 -6.56 -0.42 18.28
CA LYS A 377 -7.24 0.85 18.54
C LYS A 377 -6.76 1.86 17.52
N LEU A 378 -7.66 2.69 17.04
CA LEU A 378 -7.39 3.72 16.05
C LEU A 378 -7.91 5.06 16.56
N THR A 379 -7.19 6.13 16.28
CA THR A 379 -7.71 7.50 16.38
C THR A 379 -7.23 8.29 15.17
N ALA A 380 -8.17 8.88 14.45
CA ALA A 380 -7.93 9.74 13.32
C ALA A 380 -8.03 11.22 13.76
N SER A 381 -7.26 12.09 13.11
CA SER A 381 -7.33 13.54 13.33
C SER A 381 -7.10 14.31 12.04
N ALA A 382 -7.71 15.49 11.93
CA ALA A 382 -7.55 16.36 10.78
C ALA A 382 -7.54 17.84 11.16
N SER A 383 -6.91 18.67 10.32
CA SER A 383 -6.90 20.12 10.48
C SER A 383 -6.70 20.85 9.15
N PRO A 384 -7.48 21.93 8.86
CA PRO A 384 -8.64 22.40 9.62
C PRO A 384 -9.88 21.53 9.39
N LEU A 385 -10.78 21.45 10.37
CA LEU A 385 -12.08 20.75 10.23
C LEU A 385 -13.14 21.56 9.47
N SER A 386 -12.89 22.85 9.23
CA SER A 386 -13.79 23.70 8.44
C SER A 386 -13.06 24.84 7.75
N GLY A 387 -13.58 25.30 6.62
CA GLY A 387 -13.04 26.45 5.88
C GLY A 387 -13.67 26.62 4.51
N TYR A 388 -13.09 27.45 3.64
CA TYR A 388 -13.67 27.79 2.33
C TYR A 388 -12.99 27.07 1.16
N ALA A 389 -13.78 26.42 0.30
CA ALA A 389 -13.34 25.79 -0.94
C ALA A 389 -12.45 26.73 -1.80
N PRO A 390 -11.34 26.25 -2.40
CA PRO A 390 -10.73 24.96 -2.15
C PRO A 390 -10.12 24.91 -0.74
N LEU A 391 -10.41 23.84 0.02
CA LEU A 391 -9.93 23.66 1.38
C LEU A 391 -8.93 22.50 1.45
N LEU A 392 -7.65 22.85 1.61
CA LEU A 392 -6.59 21.89 1.94
C LEU A 392 -6.70 21.49 3.41
N VAL A 393 -6.82 20.18 3.67
CA VAL A 393 -6.89 19.58 5.01
C VAL A 393 -5.78 18.55 5.17
N SER A 394 -5.08 18.60 6.31
CA SER A 394 -4.11 17.58 6.70
C SER A 394 -4.77 16.52 7.56
N PHE A 395 -4.50 15.24 7.29
CA PHE A 395 -5.07 14.07 7.96
C PHE A 395 -3.97 13.20 8.56
N LYS A 396 -4.25 12.59 9.72
CA LYS A 396 -3.34 11.68 10.44
C LYS A 396 -4.10 10.52 11.08
N ALA A 397 -3.53 9.32 11.00
CA ALA A 397 -4.02 8.12 11.67
C ALA A 397 -3.02 7.64 12.74
N ASN A 398 -3.49 7.45 13.96
CA ASN A 398 -2.70 6.98 15.10
C ASN A 398 -3.21 5.61 15.57
N PRO A 399 -2.75 4.48 14.98
CA PRO A 399 -3.05 3.14 15.47
C PRO A 399 -2.19 2.75 16.68
N SER A 400 -2.71 1.83 17.50
CA SER A 400 -2.00 1.18 18.60
C SER A 400 -2.63 -0.18 18.93
N GLY A 401 -1.85 -1.11 19.48
CA GLY A 401 -2.29 -2.50 19.63
C GLY A 401 -2.33 -3.25 18.28
N GLY A 402 -2.68 -4.53 18.32
CA GLY A 402 -2.49 -5.45 17.20
C GLY A 402 -1.02 -5.75 16.93
N ALA A 403 -0.74 -6.29 15.75
CA ALA A 403 0.61 -6.56 15.26
C ALA A 403 1.03 -5.54 14.17
N PRO A 404 2.18 -4.84 14.31
CA PRO A 404 2.73 -4.03 13.22
C PRO A 404 3.36 -4.92 12.12
N PRO A 405 3.64 -4.40 10.91
CA PRO A 405 3.31 -3.05 10.43
C PRO A 405 1.81 -2.89 10.09
N TYR A 406 1.34 -1.65 10.11
CA TYR A 406 -0.04 -1.31 9.72
C TYR A 406 -0.13 -0.84 8.27
N THR A 407 -1.25 -1.15 7.62
CA THR A 407 -1.66 -0.61 6.32
C THR A 407 -2.84 0.35 6.51
N TYR A 408 -2.94 1.37 5.65
CA TYR A 408 -3.91 2.46 5.76
C TYR A 408 -4.72 2.58 4.47
N SER A 409 -6.00 2.88 4.59
CA SER A 409 -6.86 3.26 3.47
C SER A 409 -7.77 4.41 3.91
N TRP A 410 -7.54 5.59 3.34
CA TRP A 410 -8.39 6.76 3.48
C TRP A 410 -9.41 6.82 2.35
N ASP A 411 -10.66 7.13 2.67
CA ASP A 411 -11.66 7.68 1.75
C ASP A 411 -12.03 9.07 2.28
N PHE A 412 -11.86 10.11 1.48
CA PHE A 412 -12.12 11.49 1.93
C PHE A 412 -13.59 11.91 1.88
N GLY A 413 -14.49 11.03 1.42
CA GLY A 413 -15.94 11.28 1.34
C GLY A 413 -16.36 12.03 0.06
N ASP A 414 -15.45 12.25 -0.88
CA ASP A 414 -15.71 12.84 -2.21
C ASP A 414 -15.25 11.93 -3.37
N GLY A 415 -14.85 10.70 -3.08
CA GLY A 415 -14.35 9.71 -4.04
C GLY A 415 -12.82 9.71 -4.23
N ALA A 416 -12.09 10.63 -3.58
CA ALA A 416 -10.63 10.56 -3.51
C ALA A 416 -10.17 9.65 -2.36
N VAL A 417 -9.04 8.96 -2.55
CA VAL A 417 -8.47 7.98 -1.62
C VAL A 417 -6.97 8.17 -1.41
N ALA A 418 -6.41 7.68 -0.30
CA ALA A 418 -4.98 7.66 -0.01
C ALA A 418 -4.58 6.43 0.84
N GLN A 419 -3.30 6.05 0.82
CA GLN A 419 -2.79 4.84 1.51
C GLN A 419 -1.70 5.13 2.56
N GLN A 420 -1.40 6.40 2.80
CA GLN A 420 -0.39 6.86 3.76
C GLN A 420 -1.02 7.10 5.15
N GLN A 421 -0.26 6.82 6.22
CA GLN A 421 -0.67 7.10 7.60
C GLN A 421 -1.03 8.57 7.83
N ASN A 422 -0.21 9.46 7.27
CA ASN A 422 -0.39 10.90 7.29
C ASN A 422 -0.48 11.38 5.84
N THR A 423 -1.48 12.18 5.52
CA THR A 423 -1.80 12.58 4.14
C THR A 423 -2.45 13.98 4.13
N THR A 424 -2.62 14.56 2.95
CA THR A 424 -3.37 15.80 2.76
C THR A 424 -4.34 15.65 1.58
N HIS A 425 -5.50 16.31 1.68
CA HIS A 425 -6.49 16.35 0.59
C HIS A 425 -7.03 17.77 0.43
N THR A 426 -7.47 18.10 -0.78
CA THR A 426 -8.03 19.43 -1.10
C THR A 426 -9.46 19.28 -1.62
N TYR A 427 -10.44 19.60 -0.78
CA TYR A 427 -11.84 19.62 -1.17
C TYR A 427 -12.12 20.82 -2.09
N PRO A 428 -12.50 20.63 -3.36
CA PRO A 428 -12.61 21.72 -4.34
C PRO A 428 -13.98 22.42 -4.34
N LEU A 429 -15.00 21.82 -3.72
CA LEU A 429 -16.38 22.28 -3.72
C LEU A 429 -16.89 22.47 -2.27
N LYS A 430 -18.03 23.16 -2.13
CA LYS A 430 -18.73 23.19 -0.84
C LYS A 430 -19.39 21.83 -0.55
N GLY A 431 -19.40 21.43 0.71
CA GLY A 431 -19.99 20.17 1.15
C GLY A 431 -19.78 19.93 2.64
N SER A 432 -20.49 18.93 3.17
CA SER A 432 -20.08 18.25 4.39
C SER A 432 -19.52 16.91 3.96
N TYR A 433 -18.25 16.67 4.23
CA TYR A 433 -17.53 15.46 3.86
C TYR A 433 -17.24 14.65 5.12
N VAL A 434 -17.33 13.33 5.02
CA VAL A 434 -16.91 12.42 6.11
C VAL A 434 -15.69 11.68 5.59
N ALA A 435 -14.51 12.14 6.00
CA ALA A 435 -13.28 11.43 5.73
C ALA A 435 -13.17 10.25 6.70
N SER A 436 -13.01 9.04 6.17
CA SER A 436 -12.79 7.84 6.98
C SER A 436 -11.40 7.27 6.72
N VAL A 437 -10.82 6.64 7.73
CA VAL A 437 -9.60 5.83 7.58
C VAL A 437 -9.81 4.46 8.17
N ARG A 438 -9.61 3.43 7.35
CA ARG A 438 -9.45 2.06 7.80
C ARG A 438 -7.97 1.76 7.99
N VAL A 439 -7.60 1.29 9.17
CA VAL A 439 -6.27 0.73 9.43
C VAL A 439 -6.40 -0.77 9.62
N THR A 440 -5.52 -1.53 8.96
CA THR A 440 -5.40 -2.98 9.11
C THR A 440 -4.00 -3.32 9.59
N ASP A 441 -3.91 -4.10 10.66
CA ASP A 441 -2.66 -4.60 11.24
C ASP A 441 -2.11 -5.79 10.45
N SER A 442 -0.93 -6.29 10.82
CA SER A 442 -0.24 -7.32 10.03
C SER A 442 -0.95 -8.69 10.07
N VAL A 443 -1.73 -8.99 11.11
CA VAL A 443 -2.55 -10.20 11.18
C VAL A 443 -3.97 -10.03 10.57
N GLY A 444 -4.24 -8.89 9.93
CA GLY A 444 -5.51 -8.62 9.24
C GLY A 444 -6.63 -8.04 10.13
N THR A 445 -6.36 -7.81 11.42
CA THR A 445 -7.28 -7.14 12.33
C THR A 445 -7.39 -5.68 11.91
N ASN A 446 -8.60 -5.14 11.83
CA ASN A 446 -8.82 -3.80 11.32
C ASN A 446 -9.80 -2.99 12.17
N GLN A 447 -9.62 -1.67 12.11
CA GLN A 447 -10.47 -0.65 12.72
C GLN A 447 -10.69 0.49 11.73
N THR A 448 -11.79 1.20 11.89
CA THR A 448 -12.10 2.40 11.11
C THR A 448 -12.46 3.54 12.06
N ASP A 449 -11.96 4.74 11.77
CA ASP A 449 -12.35 5.99 12.43
C ASP A 449 -12.71 7.04 11.38
N SER A 450 -13.48 8.07 11.74
CA SER A 450 -14.11 9.00 10.80
C SER A 450 -14.23 10.43 11.31
N ILE A 451 -13.99 11.39 10.41
CA ILE A 451 -13.86 12.81 10.70
C ILE A 451 -14.78 13.61 9.76
N ALA A 452 -15.66 14.44 10.34
CA ALA A 452 -16.45 15.39 9.57
C ALA A 452 -15.64 16.64 9.20
N VAL A 453 -15.65 17.02 7.92
CA VAL A 453 -15.05 18.25 7.39
C VAL A 453 -16.13 19.11 6.72
N THR A 454 -16.27 20.36 7.15
CA THR A 454 -17.27 21.30 6.64
C THR A 454 -16.66 22.34 5.71
N VAL A 455 -16.95 22.23 4.41
CA VAL A 455 -16.40 23.10 3.37
C VAL A 455 -17.46 24.09 2.89
N LEU A 456 -17.18 25.36 3.09
CA LEU A 456 -18.03 26.50 2.73
C LEU A 456 -17.69 27.00 1.32
N ALA A 457 -18.65 27.61 0.62
CA ALA A 457 -18.38 28.25 -0.67
C ALA A 457 -17.88 29.69 -0.49
N ARG A 458 -16.95 30.10 -1.37
CA ARG A 458 -16.61 31.52 -1.57
C ARG A 458 -17.63 32.12 -2.52
N TYR A 459 -18.46 33.03 -2.03
CA TYR A 459 -19.44 33.76 -2.84
C TYR A 459 -19.17 35.26 -2.84
N GLY A 460 -19.58 35.92 -3.92
CA GLY A 460 -19.76 37.36 -4.01
C GLY A 460 -21.17 37.72 -4.50
N SER A 461 -21.44 39.02 -4.58
CA SER A 461 -22.69 39.57 -5.14
C SER A 461 -22.37 40.57 -6.26
N LEU A 462 -23.32 40.77 -7.17
CA LEU A 462 -23.22 41.72 -8.28
C LEU A 462 -24.50 42.54 -8.37
N VAL A 463 -24.35 43.85 -8.53
CA VAL A 463 -25.42 44.78 -8.87
C VAL A 463 -25.04 45.51 -10.15
N LEU A 464 -25.82 45.29 -11.21
CA LEU A 464 -25.74 46.04 -12.47
C LEU A 464 -26.81 47.12 -12.50
N HIS A 465 -26.38 48.37 -12.66
CA HIS A 465 -27.23 49.52 -12.94
C HIS A 465 -27.19 49.81 -14.45
N VAL A 466 -28.36 49.79 -15.09
CA VAL A 466 -28.51 50.12 -16.51
C VAL A 466 -29.18 51.49 -16.64
N GLN A 467 -28.50 52.42 -17.32
CA GLN A 467 -28.94 53.79 -17.53
C GLN A 467 -28.88 54.16 -19.01
N ASP A 468 -29.61 55.20 -19.41
CA ASP A 468 -29.47 55.81 -20.72
C ASP A 468 -28.33 56.84 -20.77
N GLN A 469 -28.05 57.37 -21.96
CA GLN A 469 -27.09 58.45 -22.20
C GLN A 469 -27.40 59.77 -21.46
N THR A 470 -28.56 59.89 -20.80
CA THR A 470 -28.95 61.02 -19.92
C THR A 470 -28.94 60.64 -18.43
N GLN A 471 -28.32 59.50 -18.09
CA GLN A 471 -28.22 58.89 -16.75
C GLN A 471 -29.57 58.43 -16.15
N LYS A 472 -30.66 58.42 -16.91
CA LYS A 472 -31.95 57.90 -16.41
C LYS A 472 -31.95 56.37 -16.37
N PRO A 473 -32.57 55.74 -15.37
CA PRO A 473 -32.62 54.29 -15.27
C PRO A 473 -33.43 53.66 -16.41
N VAL A 474 -32.92 52.58 -17.02
CA VAL A 474 -33.64 51.83 -18.06
C VAL A 474 -34.24 50.57 -17.46
N GLY A 475 -35.51 50.65 -17.08
CA GLY A 475 -36.27 49.51 -16.58
C GLY A 475 -36.67 48.52 -17.66
N GLY A 476 -36.82 47.24 -17.29
CA GLY A 476 -37.22 46.16 -18.18
C GLY A 476 -36.16 45.67 -19.18
N ALA A 477 -34.95 46.24 -19.17
CA ALA A 477 -33.84 45.85 -20.05
C ALA A 477 -33.41 44.40 -19.76
N ASN A 478 -33.25 43.59 -20.81
CA ASN A 478 -32.75 42.22 -20.69
C ASN A 478 -31.24 42.24 -20.41
N VAL A 479 -30.82 41.67 -19.30
CA VAL A 479 -29.41 41.47 -18.94
C VAL A 479 -29.11 39.98 -18.90
N THR A 480 -28.20 39.50 -19.75
CA THR A 480 -27.85 38.07 -19.80
C THR A 480 -26.34 37.85 -19.95
N THR A 481 -25.77 36.81 -19.33
CA THR A 481 -24.34 36.51 -19.47
C THR A 481 -23.99 35.92 -20.84
N ILE A 482 -22.83 36.34 -21.35
CA ILE A 482 -22.15 35.82 -22.53
C ILE A 482 -20.80 35.17 -22.17
N ALA A 483 -20.24 35.48 -20.99
CA ALA A 483 -19.15 34.73 -20.35
C ALA A 483 -19.29 34.78 -18.82
N GLN A 484 -18.82 33.74 -18.12
CA GLN A 484 -18.89 33.58 -16.66
C GLN A 484 -17.90 32.50 -16.20
N PRO A 485 -17.61 32.35 -14.89
CA PRO A 485 -16.75 31.29 -14.36
C PRO A 485 -17.31 29.88 -14.64
N SER A 486 -16.42 28.88 -14.71
CA SER A 486 -16.83 27.47 -14.85
C SER A 486 -17.70 27.03 -13.66
N GLY A 487 -18.67 26.15 -13.91
CA GLY A 487 -19.65 25.68 -12.91
C GLY A 487 -20.74 26.70 -12.52
N GLN A 488 -20.60 27.98 -12.89
CA GLN A 488 -21.64 28.98 -12.65
C GLN A 488 -22.78 28.83 -13.68
N SER A 489 -24.03 28.81 -13.21
CA SER A 489 -25.23 28.81 -14.07
C SER A 489 -25.39 30.14 -14.82
N ARG A 490 -25.93 30.08 -16.05
CA ARG A 490 -26.16 31.28 -16.88
C ARG A 490 -27.10 32.27 -16.18
N LEU A 491 -26.66 33.52 -16.05
CA LEU A 491 -27.45 34.58 -15.45
C LEU A 491 -28.31 35.25 -16.52
N ALA A 492 -29.61 35.38 -16.28
CA ALA A 492 -30.53 36.11 -17.13
C ALA A 492 -31.65 36.72 -16.27
N GLN A 493 -31.84 38.04 -16.34
CA GLN A 493 -33.00 38.73 -15.76
C GLN A 493 -33.31 40.03 -16.50
N ARG A 494 -34.45 40.65 -16.17
CA ARG A 494 -34.74 42.03 -16.56
C ARG A 494 -34.40 43.00 -15.44
N THR A 495 -34.03 44.24 -15.77
CA THR A 495 -33.90 45.30 -14.77
C THR A 495 -35.25 45.69 -14.17
N ASN A 496 -35.26 46.05 -12.90
CA ASN A 496 -36.41 46.68 -12.23
C ASN A 496 -36.63 48.12 -12.77
N PRO A 497 -37.72 48.84 -12.39
CA PRO A 497 -37.97 50.20 -12.86
C PRO A 497 -36.84 51.21 -12.56
N GLN A 498 -36.03 50.95 -11.53
CA GLN A 498 -34.84 51.73 -11.16
C GLN A 498 -33.58 51.34 -11.98
N GLY A 499 -33.72 50.52 -13.02
CA GLY A 499 -32.62 50.10 -13.90
C GLY A 499 -31.70 49.05 -13.28
N ILE A 500 -32.07 48.45 -12.15
CA ILE A 500 -31.20 47.56 -11.37
C ILE A 500 -31.47 46.09 -11.70
N ALA A 501 -30.40 45.33 -11.93
CA ALA A 501 -30.37 43.88 -11.97
C ALA A 501 -29.32 43.38 -10.96
N ALA A 502 -29.75 42.63 -9.93
CA ALA A 502 -28.89 42.17 -8.83
C ALA A 502 -28.83 40.63 -8.74
N TRP A 503 -27.70 40.10 -8.29
CA TRP A 503 -27.48 38.68 -8.01
C TRP A 503 -26.64 38.52 -6.74
N VAL A 504 -26.91 37.45 -6.00
CA VAL A 504 -26.15 36.99 -4.83
C VAL A 504 -25.66 35.56 -5.06
N ASN A 505 -24.78 35.06 -4.20
CA ASN A 505 -24.22 33.69 -4.27
C ASN A 505 -23.53 33.38 -5.62
N LEU A 506 -22.86 34.37 -6.20
CA LEU A 506 -22.08 34.23 -7.42
C LEU A 506 -20.68 33.70 -7.12
N THR A 507 -20.20 32.76 -7.93
CA THR A 507 -18.79 32.33 -7.95
C THR A 507 -17.90 33.54 -8.31
N PRO A 508 -16.86 33.88 -7.51
CA PRO A 508 -15.93 34.96 -7.84
C PRO A 508 -15.21 34.75 -9.18
N GLY A 509 -14.86 35.85 -9.85
CA GLY A 509 -14.18 35.83 -11.16
C GLY A 509 -14.83 36.74 -12.20
N ASN A 510 -14.45 36.53 -13.47
CA ASN A 510 -14.86 37.39 -14.58
C ASN A 510 -16.23 36.99 -15.14
N TYR A 511 -17.11 37.99 -15.27
CA TYR A 511 -18.40 37.86 -15.95
C TYR A 511 -18.48 38.89 -17.07
N SER A 512 -19.03 38.48 -18.21
CA SER A 512 -19.38 39.37 -19.31
C SER A 512 -20.86 39.27 -19.60
N PHE A 513 -21.54 40.40 -19.66
CA PHE A 513 -22.97 40.52 -19.91
C PHE A 513 -23.23 41.18 -21.26
N GLN A 514 -24.31 40.76 -21.91
CA GLN A 514 -24.99 41.52 -22.96
C GLN A 514 -26.26 42.13 -22.35
N VAL A 515 -26.47 43.42 -22.61
CA VAL A 515 -27.61 44.20 -22.15
C VAL A 515 -28.36 44.74 -23.35
N SER A 516 -29.68 44.53 -23.43
CA SER A 516 -30.51 45.02 -24.53
C SER A 516 -31.88 45.52 -24.05
N SER A 517 -32.37 46.59 -24.67
CA SER A 517 -33.70 47.15 -24.41
C SER A 517 -34.25 47.76 -25.71
N PRO A 518 -35.57 47.68 -26.00
CA PRO A 518 -36.15 48.30 -27.19
C PRO A 518 -35.84 49.80 -27.27
N GLY A 519 -35.45 50.29 -28.45
CA GLY A 519 -35.06 51.70 -28.68
C GLY A 519 -33.59 52.02 -28.39
N PHE A 520 -32.78 51.03 -27.95
CA PHE A 520 -31.37 51.20 -27.65
C PHE A 520 -30.49 50.18 -28.40
N GLU A 521 -29.25 50.58 -28.69
CA GLU A 521 -28.22 49.66 -29.19
C GLU A 521 -27.78 48.68 -28.07
N PRO A 522 -27.61 47.37 -28.36
CA PRO A 522 -27.15 46.41 -27.36
C PRO A 522 -25.73 46.68 -26.87
N ALA A 523 -25.56 46.85 -25.55
CA ALA A 523 -24.26 47.04 -24.92
C ALA A 523 -23.69 45.73 -24.37
N THR A 524 -22.37 45.68 -24.20
CA THR A 524 -21.70 44.62 -23.42
C THR A 524 -20.93 45.22 -22.24
N LYS A 525 -20.85 44.46 -21.14
CA LYS A 525 -20.13 44.86 -19.93
C LYS A 525 -19.41 43.68 -19.30
N SER A 526 -18.10 43.82 -19.12
CA SER A 526 -17.30 42.91 -18.29
C SER A 526 -17.18 43.45 -16.86
N VAL A 527 -17.23 42.56 -15.88
CA VAL A 527 -17.07 42.85 -14.43
C VAL A 527 -16.32 41.72 -13.75
N VAL A 528 -15.68 42.02 -12.61
CA VAL A 528 -15.09 41.02 -11.72
C VAL A 528 -15.94 40.93 -10.45
N VAL A 529 -16.44 39.74 -10.14
CA VAL A 529 -17.11 39.47 -8.86
C VAL A 529 -16.05 39.08 -7.84
N VAL A 530 -16.00 39.81 -6.72
CA VAL A 530 -15.01 39.62 -5.64
C VAL A 530 -15.65 38.87 -4.48
N PHE A 531 -14.88 38.02 -3.80
CA PHE A 531 -15.32 37.26 -2.63
C PHE A 531 -15.76 38.18 -1.48
N ASN A 532 -16.90 37.85 -0.86
CA ASN A 532 -17.49 38.57 0.28
C ASN A 532 -17.71 40.07 0.04
N GLN A 533 -17.93 40.47 -1.21
CA GLN A 533 -18.21 41.85 -1.61
C GLN A 533 -19.40 41.91 -2.57
N THR A 534 -20.03 43.08 -2.63
CA THR A 534 -21.00 43.43 -3.67
C THR A 534 -20.30 44.27 -4.74
N THR A 535 -19.94 43.65 -5.86
CA THR A 535 -19.48 44.39 -7.04
C THR A 535 -20.65 45.24 -7.55
N ASN A 536 -20.46 46.55 -7.63
CA ASN A 536 -21.42 47.46 -8.25
C ASN A 536 -20.86 47.92 -9.60
N ALA A 537 -21.67 47.89 -10.65
CA ALA A 537 -21.23 48.26 -12.00
C ALA A 537 -22.35 48.93 -12.81
N GLN A 538 -21.98 49.92 -13.63
CA GLN A 538 -22.89 50.64 -14.51
C GLN A 538 -22.74 50.24 -15.98
N VAL A 539 -23.86 50.24 -16.71
CA VAL A 539 -23.97 50.05 -18.16
C VAL A 539 -24.80 51.19 -18.74
N THR A 540 -24.23 51.93 -19.68
CA THR A 540 -24.94 52.99 -20.41
C THR A 540 -25.44 52.44 -21.73
N LEU A 541 -26.74 52.56 -22.00
CA LEU A 541 -27.36 52.29 -23.28
C LEU A 541 -27.50 53.59 -24.09
N VAL A 542 -27.23 53.50 -25.39
CA VAL A 542 -27.31 54.64 -26.33
C VAL A 542 -28.43 54.42 -27.33
N THR A 543 -29.08 55.50 -27.75
CA THR A 543 -30.10 55.43 -28.82
C THR A 543 -29.43 55.33 -30.20
N PRO A 544 -29.95 54.53 -31.14
CA PRO A 544 -29.45 54.50 -32.52
C PRO A 544 -29.44 55.90 -33.14
N ALA A 545 -28.34 56.28 -33.79
CA ALA A 545 -28.20 57.59 -34.40
C ALA A 545 -29.10 57.72 -35.64
N THR A 546 -30.08 58.62 -35.60
CA THR A 546 -30.94 58.93 -36.75
C THR A 546 -30.14 59.61 -37.85
N GLN A 547 -29.78 58.87 -38.90
CA GLN A 547 -29.22 59.47 -40.12
C GLN A 547 -30.30 60.30 -40.82
N SER A 548 -30.20 61.62 -40.69
CA SER A 548 -31.01 62.58 -41.46
C SER A 548 -30.57 62.56 -42.93
N GLY A 549 -31.30 61.83 -43.78
CA GLY A 549 -30.97 61.70 -45.19
C GLY A 549 -31.21 62.97 -46.00
N PHE A 550 -30.19 63.42 -46.73
CA PHE A 550 -30.31 64.40 -47.81
C PHE A 550 -30.39 63.67 -49.17
N PRO A 551 -31.46 63.84 -49.97
CA PRO A 551 -31.41 63.56 -51.40
C PRO A 551 -30.70 64.70 -52.16
N VAL A 552 -29.96 64.35 -53.21
CA VAL A 552 -29.12 65.29 -53.99
C VAL A 552 -29.93 65.94 -55.13
N LEU A 553 -29.67 67.22 -55.38
CA LEU A 553 -30.21 67.97 -56.54
C LEU A 553 -29.22 67.93 -57.73
N MET A 554 -29.67 67.46 -58.90
CA MET A 554 -29.09 67.76 -60.22
C MET A 554 -29.78 69.03 -60.79
N THR A 555 -29.29 69.87 -61.71
CA THR A 555 -28.11 69.99 -62.61
C THR A 555 -28.09 71.45 -63.13
N VAL A 556 -27.05 72.10 -63.71
CA VAL A 556 -25.66 71.80 -64.14
C VAL A 556 -24.79 73.03 -63.77
N GLY A 557 -23.45 72.92 -63.63
CA GLY A 557 -22.58 74.10 -63.49
C GLY A 557 -21.08 73.84 -63.67
N LEU A 558 -20.54 74.20 -64.84
CA LEU A 558 -19.14 74.17 -65.29
C LEU A 558 -18.09 74.66 -64.25
N GLY A 559 -16.87 74.07 -64.22
CA GLY A 559 -15.76 74.60 -63.38
C GLY A 559 -14.47 73.76 -63.29
N THR A 560 -13.64 73.79 -64.32
CA THR A 560 -12.36 73.07 -64.53
C THR A 560 -11.22 73.20 -63.49
N VAL A 561 -10.59 72.05 -63.16
CA VAL A 561 -9.11 71.79 -63.11
C VAL A 561 -8.28 72.29 -61.89
N VAL A 562 -7.06 71.73 -61.76
CA VAL A 562 -5.98 71.90 -60.73
C VAL A 562 -6.21 71.09 -59.44
N VAL A 563 -5.59 69.93 -59.15
CA VAL A 563 -4.20 69.40 -59.25
C VAL A 563 -3.25 69.86 -58.13
N LEU A 564 -3.01 69.00 -57.11
CA LEU A 564 -1.66 68.63 -56.62
C LEU A 564 -1.65 67.62 -55.45
N GLY A 565 -1.13 66.40 -55.71
CA GLY A 565 -0.23 65.61 -54.84
C GLY A 565 -0.62 65.21 -53.40
N ILE A 566 0.27 64.54 -52.63
CA ILE A 566 1.45 63.73 -53.02
C ILE A 566 1.87 62.79 -51.85
N LEU A 567 2.05 61.47 -52.11
CA LEU A 567 2.76 60.44 -51.30
C LEU A 567 2.36 60.29 -49.80
N ALA A 568 2.81 59.32 -48.99
CA ALA A 568 3.22 57.90 -49.12
C ALA A 568 3.05 57.26 -47.70
N GLY A 569 3.17 55.96 -47.42
CA GLY A 569 3.44 54.73 -48.19
C GLY A 569 2.97 53.50 -47.36
N PHE A 570 2.73 52.32 -47.92
CA PHE A 570 3.72 51.24 -48.09
C PHE A 570 4.53 50.92 -46.81
N PHE A 571 4.60 49.68 -46.29
CA PHE A 571 4.42 48.34 -46.88
C PHE A 571 3.31 47.52 -46.15
N LEU A 572 2.53 46.62 -46.79
CA LEU A 572 2.87 45.30 -47.37
C LEU A 572 3.50 44.33 -46.32
N ARG A 573 3.09 43.06 -46.20
CA ARG A 573 2.96 42.07 -47.30
C ARG A 573 1.92 40.95 -47.03
N ARG A 574 1.16 40.61 -48.10
CA ARG A 574 0.91 39.25 -48.67
C ARG A 574 0.45 38.09 -47.74
N ARG A 575 -0.79 37.59 -47.91
CA ARG A 575 -1.22 36.45 -48.79
C ARG A 575 -1.37 35.12 -47.99
N SER A 576 -2.22 34.15 -48.38
CA SER A 576 -2.97 33.96 -49.64
C SER A 576 -4.22 33.06 -49.49
N ARG A 577 -5.30 33.42 -50.20
CA ARG A 577 -6.31 32.58 -50.91
C ARG A 577 -6.94 31.38 -50.15
N ARG A 578 -8.25 31.47 -49.87
CA ARG A 578 -9.38 30.94 -50.71
C ARG A 578 -9.39 29.41 -50.91
N LYS A 579 -10.48 28.79 -50.44
CA LYS A 579 -11.55 28.28 -51.32
C LYS A 579 -12.93 28.51 -50.66
N LYS A 580 -14.02 28.41 -51.43
CA LYS A 580 -15.43 28.54 -50.99
C LYS A 580 -16.15 27.17 -51.11
N PRO A 581 -17.37 27.00 -50.55
CA PRO A 581 -17.91 25.70 -50.16
C PRO A 581 -18.89 25.05 -51.16
N GLY A 582 -19.33 23.84 -50.81
CA GLY A 582 -20.48 23.08 -51.31
C GLY A 582 -20.37 21.61 -50.86
N ASP A 583 -21.43 20.80 -50.72
CA ASP A 583 -22.85 21.14 -50.55
C ASP A 583 -23.64 19.90 -50.00
N MET A 584 -24.92 20.09 -49.64
CA MET A 584 -26.01 19.11 -49.43
C MET A 584 -25.74 17.63 -49.03
N SER A 585 -26.23 17.22 -47.85
CA SER A 585 -27.22 16.12 -47.62
C SER A 585 -27.42 15.91 -46.09
N ALA A 586 -28.55 15.54 -45.48
CA ALA A 586 -29.90 15.04 -45.85
C ALA A 586 -30.17 13.61 -45.34
N SER A 587 -31.42 13.35 -44.89
CA SER A 587 -31.87 12.17 -44.12
C SER A 587 -31.31 12.05 -42.68
N GLY A 588 -31.96 11.38 -41.72
CA GLY A 588 -33.26 10.69 -41.79
C GLY A 588 -33.87 10.41 -40.42
N SER A 589 -35.17 10.68 -40.30
CA SER A 589 -36.06 10.48 -39.13
C SER A 589 -36.08 9.07 -38.51
N GLY A 590 -36.26 8.98 -37.18
CA GLY A 590 -36.53 7.72 -36.48
C GLY A 590 -37.17 7.89 -35.10
N LYS A 591 -38.50 8.08 -35.03
CA LYS A 591 -39.29 8.00 -33.78
C LYS A 591 -40.03 6.66 -33.72
N ALA A 592 -39.85 5.89 -32.65
CA ALA A 592 -40.81 4.89 -32.19
C ALA A 592 -40.65 4.64 -30.68
N ALA A 593 -41.74 4.32 -30.00
CA ALA A 593 -41.80 3.88 -28.61
C ALA A 593 -43.02 2.95 -28.46
N LEU A 594 -43.03 2.04 -27.47
CA LEU A 594 -44.23 1.61 -26.71
C LEU A 594 -43.96 0.39 -25.78
N ARG A 595 -44.52 0.47 -24.55
CA ARG A 595 -44.93 -0.63 -23.63
C ARG A 595 -43.84 -1.56 -23.07
N LYS A 596 -43.88 -2.13 -21.85
CA LYS A 596 -44.81 -2.31 -20.68
C LYS A 596 -45.07 -3.81 -20.40
N GLY A 597 -44.85 -4.23 -19.15
CA GLY A 597 -44.99 -5.60 -18.61
C GLY A 597 -43.67 -5.99 -17.91
N ALA A 598 -43.52 -6.19 -16.58
CA ALA A 598 -44.33 -6.86 -15.54
C ALA A 598 -44.34 -8.40 -15.68
N GLY A 599 -43.96 -9.21 -14.67
CA GLY A 599 -43.42 -8.91 -13.32
C GLY A 599 -43.30 -10.20 -12.45
N PHE A 600 -42.94 -10.08 -11.16
CA PHE A 600 -42.83 -11.18 -10.14
C PHE A 600 -41.71 -12.24 -10.43
N SER A 601 -41.15 -13.01 -9.49
CA SER A 601 -41.03 -12.97 -8.01
C SER A 601 -39.91 -13.96 -7.57
N PRO A 602 -39.19 -13.77 -6.44
CA PRO A 602 -38.09 -14.66 -6.03
C PRO A 602 -38.51 -15.87 -5.18
N ARG A 603 -37.60 -16.84 -5.00
CA ARG A 603 -37.55 -17.74 -3.83
C ARG A 603 -36.17 -18.38 -3.62
N GLU A 604 -35.91 -18.87 -2.40
CA GLU A 604 -34.63 -19.47 -1.97
C GLU A 604 -34.44 -20.93 -2.42
N ILE A 605 -33.17 -21.32 -2.62
CA ILE A 605 -32.48 -22.40 -1.88
C ILE A 605 -31.09 -21.87 -1.53
#